data_AF-A0A5B7SYV3-F1
#
_entry.id   AF-A0A5B7SYV3-F1
#
_cell.length_a   1.000
_cell.length_b   1.000
_cell.length_c   1.000
_cell.angle_alpha   90.00
_cell.angle_beta   90.00
_cell.angle_gamma   90.00
#
_symmetry.space_group_name_H-M   'P 1'
#
loop_
_entity.id
_entity.type
_entity.pdbx_description
1 polymer ?
#
loop_
_entity_poly.entity_id
_entity_poly.type
_entity_poly.pdbx_seq_one_letter_code
_entity_poly.pdbx_strand_id
1 'polypeptide(L)'
;MMLNFGEIYALSILDGKREDYYFNSHILRNVFMVSETSIANHLLEKGLLTLSFERELSLSKFYVDQLKDILIKHDLSTTGRKAILIDRIIENLNHEEINKIIKTKTFLLTDQGQELLDNNPLVHFITENYCDNVITFKTAEMAGVSNDQNDPIIIIDQITDFLIQKYLQERRYQKLFEVLSHRLFSKLKYDVDQIDFLDTCLKIIFLAPAGQSSNIDNYQLSELKQHLESLDDLKSKSAIFPMNYVNKLIRFQAGSGVSDDSLLLQFHCILDEYQQIDSLFSDVELVALLKAGLTYNYEAIDKIYQNTFENTKKECR
;
A
#
# COMPACT_ATOMS: atom_id res chain seq x y z
N MET A 1 15.20 -25.87 -11.10
CA MET A 1 15.59 -24.99 -9.97
C MET A 1 14.55 -23.89 -9.88
N MET A 2 13.81 -23.86 -8.78
CA MET A 2 12.70 -22.92 -8.54
C MET A 2 13.25 -21.50 -8.41
N LEU A 3 12.61 -20.52 -9.06
CA LEU A 3 12.94 -19.11 -8.91
C LEU A 3 12.46 -18.59 -7.56
N ASN A 4 13.17 -17.63 -6.98
CA ASN A 4 12.70 -16.91 -5.82
C ASN A 4 11.76 -15.75 -6.22
N PHE A 5 10.99 -15.23 -5.25
CA PHE A 5 10.02 -14.16 -5.50
C PHE A 5 10.65 -12.87 -6.04
N GLY A 6 11.89 -12.55 -5.68
CA GLY A 6 12.63 -11.42 -6.23
C GLY A 6 12.94 -11.59 -7.71
N GLU A 7 13.26 -12.82 -8.13
CA GLU A 7 13.48 -13.15 -9.54
C GLU A 7 12.19 -13.09 -10.36
N ILE A 8 11.08 -13.59 -9.81
CA ILE A 8 9.75 -13.49 -10.44
C ILE A 8 9.33 -12.02 -10.56
N TYR A 9 9.57 -11.19 -9.55
CA TYR A 9 9.27 -9.77 -9.63
C TYR A 9 10.13 -9.04 -10.65
N ALA A 10 11.44 -9.31 -10.68
CA ALA A 10 12.33 -8.73 -11.69
C ALA A 10 11.91 -9.08 -13.12
N LEU A 11 11.40 -10.30 -13.33
CA LEU A 11 10.85 -10.73 -14.62
C LEU A 11 9.72 -9.79 -15.08
N SER A 12 8.77 -9.46 -14.19
CA SER A 12 7.68 -8.50 -14.51
C SER A 12 8.16 -7.07 -14.76
N ILE A 13 9.26 -6.64 -14.13
CA ILE A 13 9.81 -5.30 -14.35
C ILE A 13 10.53 -5.21 -15.69
N LEU A 14 11.27 -6.25 -16.06
CA LEU A 14 12.15 -6.23 -17.22
C LEU A 14 11.39 -6.24 -18.55
N ASP A 15 10.17 -6.75 -18.59
CA ASP A 15 9.39 -6.77 -19.83
C ASP A 15 9.25 -5.36 -20.44
N GLY A 16 9.57 -5.23 -21.72
CA GLY A 16 9.58 -3.96 -22.46
C GLY A 16 10.72 -2.99 -22.09
N LYS A 17 11.62 -3.34 -21.16
CA LYS A 17 12.80 -2.54 -20.80
C LYS A 17 13.96 -2.78 -21.75
N ARG A 18 14.85 -1.79 -21.86
CA ARG A 18 16.06 -1.91 -22.69
C ARG A 18 17.08 -2.82 -22.02
N GLU A 19 17.98 -3.41 -22.81
CA GLU A 19 19.07 -4.25 -22.29
C GLU A 19 20.03 -3.51 -21.34
N ASP A 20 20.13 -2.18 -21.47
CA ASP A 20 20.90 -1.29 -20.59
C ASP A 20 20.05 -0.72 -19.44
N TYR A 21 18.87 -1.29 -19.17
CA TYR A 21 18.01 -0.85 -18.09
C TYR A 21 18.70 -1.06 -16.73
N TYR A 22 18.86 0.05 -16.01
CA TYR A 22 19.28 0.03 -14.63
C TYR A 22 18.05 -0.20 -13.74
N PHE A 23 18.05 -1.30 -13.00
CA PHE A 23 17.03 -1.54 -11.99
C PHE A 23 17.09 -0.40 -10.96
N ASN A 24 15.99 0.33 -10.82
CA ASN A 24 15.84 1.34 -9.76
C ASN A 24 14.66 0.98 -8.88
N SER A 25 14.59 -0.30 -8.48
CA SER A 25 13.51 -0.79 -7.61
C SER A 25 14.03 -0.88 -6.18
N HIS A 26 13.54 0.02 -5.33
CA HIS A 26 13.77 -0.04 -3.88
C HIS A 26 13.40 -1.42 -3.32
N ILE A 27 12.38 -2.08 -3.87
CA ILE A 27 11.90 -3.39 -3.43
C ILE A 27 12.91 -4.49 -3.77
N LEU A 28 13.43 -4.54 -5.00
CA LEU A 28 14.44 -5.55 -5.37
C LEU A 28 15.70 -5.46 -4.49
N ARG A 29 16.14 -4.23 -4.20
CA ARG A 29 17.34 -3.99 -3.40
C ARG A 29 17.12 -4.22 -1.91
N ASN A 30 16.04 -3.69 -1.34
CA ASN A 30 15.86 -3.62 0.11
C ASN A 30 14.95 -4.71 0.66
N VAL A 31 14.04 -5.27 -0.15
CA VAL A 31 13.13 -6.36 0.26
C VAL A 31 13.70 -7.72 -0.15
N PHE A 32 14.12 -7.86 -1.42
CA PHE A 32 14.61 -9.14 -1.93
C PHE A 32 16.13 -9.32 -1.85
N MET A 33 16.88 -8.26 -1.53
CA MET A 33 18.36 -8.27 -1.48
C MET A 33 19.01 -8.81 -2.76
N VAL A 34 18.38 -8.59 -3.92
CA VAL A 34 18.87 -9.13 -5.19
C VAL A 34 19.83 -8.17 -5.86
N SER A 35 20.97 -8.70 -6.32
CA SER A 35 21.94 -7.96 -7.13
C SER A 35 21.41 -7.76 -8.55
N GLU A 36 21.12 -6.50 -8.88
CA GLU A 36 20.55 -6.04 -10.15
C GLU A 36 21.37 -6.44 -11.39
N THR A 37 22.69 -6.63 -11.23
CA THR A 37 23.63 -6.85 -12.34
C THR A 37 23.65 -8.29 -12.88
N SER A 38 23.18 -9.28 -12.12
CA SER A 38 23.24 -10.70 -12.54
C SER A 38 21.88 -11.30 -12.88
N ILE A 39 20.77 -10.66 -12.47
CA ILE A 39 19.44 -11.25 -12.58
C ILE A 39 18.92 -11.31 -14.02
N ALA A 40 19.16 -10.28 -14.82
CA ALA A 40 18.70 -10.25 -16.21
C ALA A 40 19.35 -11.38 -17.04
N ASN A 41 20.66 -11.58 -16.88
CA ASN A 41 21.38 -12.67 -17.53
C ASN A 41 20.85 -14.04 -17.07
N HIS A 42 20.57 -14.18 -15.77
CA HIS A 42 20.02 -15.43 -15.24
C HIS A 42 18.63 -15.75 -15.82
N LEU A 43 17.76 -14.75 -15.98
CA LEU A 43 16.44 -14.90 -16.58
C LEU A 43 16.50 -15.21 -18.09
N LEU A 44 17.48 -14.64 -18.80
CA LEU A 44 17.80 -14.99 -20.19
C LEU A 44 18.29 -16.44 -20.32
N GLU A 45 19.23 -16.87 -19.48
CA GLU A 45 19.76 -18.25 -19.46
C GLU A 45 18.67 -19.28 -19.17
N LYS A 46 17.67 -18.92 -18.36
CA LYS A 46 16.51 -19.76 -18.08
C LYS A 46 15.45 -19.77 -19.20
N GLY A 47 15.62 -18.95 -20.24
CA GLY A 47 14.67 -18.87 -21.36
C GLY A 47 13.34 -18.18 -21.01
N LEU A 48 13.29 -17.41 -19.92
CA LEU A 48 12.08 -16.69 -19.49
C LEU A 48 12.00 -15.28 -20.11
N LEU A 49 13.15 -14.76 -20.53
CA LEU A 49 13.27 -13.55 -21.31
C LEU A 49 13.99 -13.84 -22.63
N THR A 50 13.72 -13.00 -23.61
CA THR A 50 14.53 -12.89 -24.83
C THR A 50 14.92 -11.43 -25.07
N LEU A 51 16.02 -11.22 -25.79
CA LEU A 51 16.42 -9.89 -26.25
C LEU A 51 16.05 -9.74 -27.73
N SER A 52 15.06 -8.89 -28.01
CA SER A 52 14.58 -8.60 -29.35
C SER A 52 14.83 -7.14 -29.72
N PHE A 53 15.03 -6.88 -31.01
CA PHE A 53 14.89 -5.55 -31.57
C PHE A 53 13.41 -5.30 -31.86
N GLU A 54 12.62 -5.07 -30.81
CA GLU A 54 11.23 -4.67 -31.00
C GLU A 54 11.18 -3.28 -31.60
N ARG A 55 10.93 -3.22 -32.90
CA ARG A 55 11.11 -2.00 -33.70
C ARG A 55 10.11 -0.95 -33.27
N GLU A 56 8.85 -1.33 -33.09
CA GLU A 56 7.78 -0.45 -32.63
C GLU A 56 8.05 0.11 -31.24
N LEU A 57 8.30 -0.76 -30.26
CA LEU A 57 8.62 -0.34 -28.89
C LEU A 57 9.89 0.52 -28.84
N SER A 58 10.93 0.15 -29.58
CA SER A 58 12.19 0.88 -29.57
C SER A 58 12.07 2.25 -30.23
N LEU A 59 11.42 2.34 -31.39
CA LEU A 59 11.14 3.61 -32.07
C LEU A 59 10.18 4.49 -31.27
N SER A 60 9.24 3.90 -30.52
CA SER A 60 8.34 4.64 -29.62
C SER A 60 9.08 5.42 -28.52
N LYS A 61 10.32 5.05 -28.19
CA LYS A 61 11.15 5.73 -27.19
C LYS A 61 11.91 6.95 -27.76
N PHE A 62 11.98 7.11 -29.08
CA PHE A 62 12.63 8.27 -29.72
C PHE A 62 11.76 9.52 -29.61
N TYR A 63 12.38 10.69 -29.55
CA TYR A 63 11.67 11.96 -29.69
C TYR A 63 11.19 12.15 -31.14
N VAL A 64 10.13 12.95 -31.33
CA VAL A 64 9.54 13.20 -32.65
C VAL A 64 10.58 13.73 -33.64
N ASP A 65 11.47 14.62 -33.22
CA ASP A 65 12.50 15.18 -34.10
C ASP A 65 13.55 14.13 -34.51
N GLN A 66 13.90 13.21 -33.61
CA GLN A 66 14.82 12.10 -33.94
C GLN A 66 14.20 11.15 -34.98
N LEU A 67 12.88 10.91 -34.90
CA LEU A 67 12.16 10.12 -35.91
C LEU A 67 12.13 10.82 -37.27
N LYS A 68 11.96 12.16 -37.28
CA LYS A 68 12.02 12.95 -38.52
C LYS A 68 13.42 12.92 -39.15
N ASP A 69 14.48 13.01 -38.35
CA ASP A 69 15.86 12.92 -38.85
C ASP A 69 16.13 11.58 -39.53
N ILE A 70 15.57 10.48 -39.01
CA ILE A 70 15.63 9.16 -39.65
C ILE A 70 14.91 9.21 -41.00
N LEU A 71 13.67 9.70 -41.03
CA LEU A 71 12.87 9.79 -42.26
C LEU A 71 13.57 10.65 -43.34
N ILE A 72 14.17 11.79 -42.96
CA ILE A 72 14.93 12.67 -43.89
C ILE A 72 16.10 11.93 -44.53
N LYS A 73 16.86 11.14 -43.75
CA LYS A 73 18.01 10.39 -44.28
C LYS A 73 17.64 9.32 -45.30
N HIS A 74 16.36 8.92 -45.32
CA HIS A 74 15.81 7.94 -46.25
C HIS A 74 14.86 8.57 -47.28
N ASP A 75 14.89 9.91 -47.42
CA ASP A 75 14.04 10.68 -48.35
C ASP A 75 12.53 10.44 -48.16
N LEU A 76 12.11 10.19 -46.92
CA LEU A 76 10.71 9.95 -46.54
C LEU A 76 10.04 11.19 -45.95
N SER A 77 8.73 11.29 -46.10
CA SER A 77 7.94 12.39 -45.54
C SER A 77 8.05 12.45 -44.01
N THR A 78 8.22 13.65 -43.47
CA THR A 78 8.34 13.93 -42.02
C THR A 78 7.05 14.44 -41.38
N THR A 79 5.94 14.47 -42.13
CA THR A 79 4.65 14.96 -41.63
C THR A 79 3.84 13.83 -40.98
N GLY A 80 3.13 14.17 -39.89
CA GLY A 80 2.28 13.24 -39.15
C GLY A 80 2.50 13.29 -37.63
N ARG A 81 1.64 12.57 -36.90
CA ARG A 81 1.82 12.30 -35.47
C ARG A 81 2.86 11.21 -35.25
N LYS A 82 3.41 11.09 -34.04
CA LYS A 82 4.49 10.17 -33.70
C LYS A 82 4.26 8.73 -34.20
N ALA A 83 3.08 8.16 -33.98
CA ALA A 83 2.73 6.81 -34.44
C ALA A 83 2.91 6.67 -35.97
N ILE A 84 2.37 7.61 -36.75
CA ILE A 84 2.48 7.62 -38.22
C ILE A 84 3.95 7.68 -38.68
N LEU A 85 4.80 8.42 -37.96
CA LEU A 85 6.24 8.48 -38.28
C LEU A 85 6.92 7.13 -38.00
N ILE A 86 6.54 6.45 -36.93
CA ILE A 86 7.06 5.11 -36.57
C ILE A 86 6.61 4.08 -37.60
N ASP A 87 5.31 4.05 -37.93
CA ASP A 87 4.75 3.14 -38.94
C ASP A 87 5.47 3.32 -40.29
N ARG A 88 5.68 4.57 -40.71
CA ARG A 88 6.39 4.88 -41.96
C ARG A 88 7.83 4.36 -41.96
N ILE A 89 8.54 4.46 -40.83
CA ILE A 89 9.89 3.90 -40.70
C ILE A 89 9.84 2.37 -40.86
N ILE A 90 8.90 1.71 -40.19
CA ILE A 90 8.78 0.23 -40.20
C ILE A 90 8.37 -0.30 -41.56
N GLU A 91 7.46 0.40 -42.26
CA GLU A 91 6.96 -0.01 -43.58
C GLU A 91 8.01 0.17 -44.69
N ASN A 92 8.92 1.14 -44.56
CA ASN A 92 9.84 1.53 -45.65
C ASN A 92 11.29 1.09 -45.43
N LEU A 93 11.72 0.84 -44.20
CA LEU A 93 13.08 0.37 -43.92
C LEU A 93 13.09 -1.12 -43.62
N ASN A 94 14.11 -1.82 -44.12
CA ASN A 94 14.27 -3.23 -43.80
C ASN A 94 14.82 -3.43 -42.37
N HIS A 95 14.78 -4.68 -41.91
CA HIS A 95 15.19 -5.04 -40.56
C HIS A 95 16.66 -4.68 -40.23
N GLU A 96 17.58 -4.80 -41.19
CA GLU A 96 18.98 -4.45 -40.95
C GLU A 96 19.17 -2.93 -40.82
N GLU A 97 18.47 -2.14 -41.63
CA GLU A 97 18.52 -0.68 -41.57
C GLU A 97 17.99 -0.17 -40.24
N ILE A 98 16.84 -0.69 -39.82
CA ILE A 98 16.23 -0.32 -38.53
C ILE A 98 17.13 -0.76 -37.36
N ASN A 99 17.74 -1.95 -37.42
CA ASN A 99 18.66 -2.42 -36.37
C ASN A 99 19.97 -1.63 -36.31
N LYS A 100 20.42 -0.98 -37.39
CA LYS A 100 21.56 -0.04 -37.35
C LYS A 100 21.20 1.26 -36.61
N ILE A 101 19.93 1.63 -36.60
CA ILE A 101 19.41 2.81 -35.91
C ILE A 101 19.15 2.47 -34.43
N ILE A 102 18.48 1.35 -34.17
CA ILE A 102 18.18 0.86 -32.82
C ILE A 102 19.42 0.17 -32.26
N LYS A 103 20.19 0.89 -31.45
CA LYS A 103 21.45 0.40 -30.89
C LYS A 103 21.30 -0.49 -29.65
N THR A 104 20.08 -0.65 -29.15
CA THR A 104 19.83 -1.42 -27.92
C THR A 104 18.64 -2.33 -28.08
N LYS A 105 18.80 -3.58 -27.64
CA LYS A 105 17.70 -4.55 -27.60
C LYS A 105 16.76 -4.26 -26.43
N THR A 106 15.58 -4.85 -26.51
CA THR A 106 14.54 -4.81 -25.48
C THR A 106 14.32 -6.22 -24.95
N PHE A 107 14.20 -6.35 -23.63
CA PHE A 107 13.77 -7.57 -22.97
C PHE A 107 12.28 -7.81 -23.27
N LEU A 108 11.96 -9.02 -23.68
CA LEU A 108 10.59 -9.49 -23.83
C LEU A 108 10.39 -10.79 -23.08
N LEU A 109 9.21 -10.93 -22.47
CA LEU A 109 8.76 -12.22 -21.96
C LEU A 109 8.66 -13.25 -23.08
N THR A 110 9.13 -14.46 -22.78
CA THR A 110 8.77 -15.64 -23.57
C THR A 110 7.42 -16.19 -23.10
N ASP A 111 6.81 -17.11 -23.84
CA ASP A 111 5.58 -17.79 -23.40
C ASP A 111 5.76 -18.43 -22.01
N GLN A 112 6.94 -19.00 -21.75
CA GLN A 112 7.29 -19.57 -20.44
C GLN A 112 7.44 -18.49 -19.36
N GLY A 113 7.99 -17.33 -19.71
CA GLY A 113 8.07 -16.18 -18.82
C GLY A 113 6.70 -15.66 -18.43
N GLN A 114 5.79 -15.54 -19.42
CA GLN A 114 4.42 -15.11 -19.20
C GLN A 114 3.64 -16.12 -18.35
N GLU A 115 3.71 -17.41 -18.69
CA GLU A 115 3.08 -18.48 -17.91
C GLU A 115 3.56 -18.49 -16.45
N LEU A 116 4.85 -18.21 -16.21
CA LEU A 116 5.37 -18.10 -14.85
C LEU A 116 4.74 -16.93 -14.08
N LEU A 117 4.60 -15.75 -14.71
CA LEU A 117 3.96 -14.60 -14.08
C LEU A 117 2.48 -14.84 -13.82
N ASP A 118 1.77 -15.43 -14.78
CA ASP A 118 0.35 -15.76 -14.67
C ASP A 118 0.06 -16.77 -13.55
N ASN A 119 1.01 -17.68 -13.29
CA ASN A 119 0.94 -18.64 -12.19
C ASN A 119 1.41 -18.07 -10.83
N ASN A 120 1.92 -16.84 -10.78
CA ASN A 120 2.42 -16.20 -9.55
C ASN A 120 1.89 -14.76 -9.36
N PRO A 121 0.58 -14.51 -9.50
CA PRO A 121 -0.01 -13.16 -9.36
C PRO A 121 0.25 -12.54 -7.98
N LEU A 122 0.36 -13.37 -6.93
CA LEU A 122 0.65 -12.90 -5.57
C LEU A 122 1.98 -12.14 -5.48
N VAL A 123 2.99 -12.50 -6.28
CA VAL A 123 4.30 -11.82 -6.29
C VAL A 123 4.13 -10.38 -6.73
N HIS A 124 3.37 -10.15 -7.79
CA HIS A 124 3.10 -8.81 -8.29
C HIS A 124 2.27 -8.00 -7.28
N PHE A 125 1.23 -8.62 -6.69
CA PHE A 125 0.42 -7.94 -5.67
C PHE A 125 1.24 -7.50 -4.45
N ILE A 126 2.02 -8.39 -3.84
CA ILE A 126 2.76 -8.11 -2.60
C ILE A 126 3.82 -7.04 -2.84
N THR A 127 4.45 -7.04 -4.01
CA THR A 127 5.48 -6.04 -4.33
C THR A 127 4.87 -4.66 -4.55
N GLU A 128 3.80 -4.53 -5.32
CA GLU A 128 3.13 -3.24 -5.55
C GLU A 128 2.42 -2.67 -4.32
N ASN A 129 2.15 -3.49 -3.30
CA ASN A 129 1.49 -3.09 -2.06
C ASN A 129 2.36 -3.36 -0.83
N TYR A 130 3.68 -3.50 -1.01
CA TYR A 130 4.59 -3.89 0.06
C TYR A 130 4.48 -2.92 1.24
N CYS A 131 4.23 -3.49 2.42
CA CYS A 131 4.18 -2.76 3.67
C CYS A 131 4.86 -3.62 4.72
N ASP A 132 5.94 -3.10 5.29
CA ASP A 132 6.73 -3.84 6.27
C ASP A 132 5.84 -4.30 7.43
N ASN A 133 6.01 -5.57 7.82
CA ASN A 133 5.22 -6.27 8.84
C ASN A 133 3.70 -6.42 8.60
N VAL A 134 3.12 -5.86 7.53
CA VAL A 134 1.70 -6.03 7.19
C VAL A 134 1.52 -6.81 5.90
N ILE A 135 1.93 -6.25 4.75
CA ILE A 135 1.80 -6.88 3.44
C ILE A 135 3.19 -7.33 2.99
N THR A 136 3.50 -8.60 3.24
CA THR A 136 4.77 -9.25 2.93
C THR A 136 4.53 -10.69 2.49
N PHE A 137 5.50 -11.34 1.84
CA PHE A 137 5.42 -12.77 1.52
C PHE A 137 5.24 -13.64 2.77
N LYS A 138 5.90 -13.26 3.87
CA LYS A 138 5.80 -13.98 5.14
C LYS A 138 4.39 -13.87 5.74
N THR A 139 3.80 -12.68 5.74
CA THR A 139 2.44 -12.50 6.28
C THR A 139 1.39 -13.15 5.39
N ALA A 140 1.58 -13.14 4.07
CA ALA A 140 0.73 -13.88 3.13
C ALA A 140 0.80 -15.40 3.34
N GLU A 141 2.00 -15.96 3.50
CA GLU A 141 2.19 -17.38 3.82
C GLU A 141 1.54 -17.76 5.15
N MET A 142 1.75 -16.95 6.20
CA MET A 142 1.16 -17.17 7.52
C MET A 142 -0.39 -17.09 7.50
N ALA A 143 -0.94 -16.23 6.64
CA ALA A 143 -2.39 -16.11 6.44
C ALA A 143 -2.98 -17.19 5.52
N GLY A 144 -2.14 -18.04 4.91
CA GLY A 144 -2.58 -19.09 3.99
C GLY A 144 -3.06 -18.58 2.63
N VAL A 145 -2.56 -17.41 2.18
CA VAL A 145 -2.89 -16.87 0.86
C VAL A 145 -2.25 -17.77 -0.21
N SER A 146 -3.04 -18.20 -1.18
CA SER A 146 -2.53 -19.03 -2.28
C SER A 146 -1.73 -18.18 -3.29
N ASN A 147 -0.68 -18.76 -3.88
CA ASN A 147 0.18 -18.06 -4.84
C ASN A 147 -0.56 -17.64 -6.12
N ASP A 148 -1.62 -18.36 -6.49
CA ASP A 148 -2.48 -18.10 -7.65
C ASP A 148 -3.64 -17.13 -7.35
N GLN A 149 -3.79 -16.68 -6.09
CA GLN A 149 -4.77 -15.64 -5.76
C GLN A 149 -4.37 -14.32 -6.44
N ASN A 150 -5.30 -13.75 -7.20
CA ASN A 150 -5.08 -12.54 -7.97
C ASN A 150 -6.03 -11.39 -7.60
N ASP A 151 -7.05 -11.63 -6.77
CA ASP A 151 -7.96 -10.60 -6.30
C ASP A 151 -7.30 -9.77 -5.18
N PRO A 152 -7.00 -8.48 -5.41
CA PRO A 152 -6.34 -7.63 -4.43
C PRO A 152 -7.11 -7.53 -3.11
N ILE A 153 -8.45 -7.48 -3.16
CA ILE A 153 -9.29 -7.33 -1.97
C ILE A 153 -9.22 -8.60 -1.12
N ILE A 154 -9.33 -9.77 -1.76
CA ILE A 154 -9.23 -11.06 -1.05
C ILE A 154 -7.86 -11.21 -0.38
N ILE A 155 -6.77 -10.83 -1.08
CA ILE A 155 -5.42 -10.91 -0.50
C ILE A 155 -5.29 -9.98 0.71
N ILE A 156 -5.76 -8.73 0.60
CA ILE A 156 -5.73 -7.76 1.70
C ILE A 156 -6.54 -8.30 2.89
N ASP A 157 -7.75 -8.78 2.66
CA ASP A 157 -8.63 -9.26 3.72
C ASP A 157 -8.04 -10.48 4.41
N GLN A 158 -7.56 -11.49 3.68
CA GLN A 158 -6.91 -12.67 4.27
C GLN A 158 -5.71 -12.30 5.15
N ILE A 159 -4.80 -11.45 4.64
CA ILE A 159 -3.61 -11.02 5.39
C ILE A 159 -4.02 -10.22 6.62
N THR A 160 -4.89 -9.23 6.45
CA THR A 160 -5.24 -8.30 7.54
C THR A 160 -6.13 -8.96 8.59
N ASP A 161 -7.08 -9.83 8.21
CA ASP A 161 -7.89 -10.61 9.15
C ASP A 161 -7.03 -11.52 10.02
N PHE A 162 -6.09 -12.24 9.39
CA PHE A 162 -5.11 -13.05 10.11
C PHE A 162 -4.32 -12.23 11.13
N LEU A 163 -3.78 -11.08 10.71
CA LEU A 163 -3.00 -10.22 11.59
C LEU A 163 -3.83 -9.57 12.70
N ILE A 164 -5.07 -9.15 12.41
CA ILE A 164 -6.01 -8.61 13.39
C ILE A 164 -6.26 -9.64 14.49
N GLN A 165 -6.60 -10.88 14.12
CA GLN A 165 -6.84 -11.95 15.08
C GLN A 165 -5.59 -12.28 15.90
N LYS A 166 -4.43 -12.39 15.23
CA LYS A 166 -3.14 -12.60 15.89
C LYS A 166 -2.83 -11.52 16.92
N TYR A 167 -2.97 -10.25 16.56
CA TYR A 167 -2.61 -9.14 17.45
C TYR A 167 -3.63 -8.89 18.56
N LEU A 168 -4.90 -9.23 18.35
CA LEU A 168 -5.89 -9.32 19.42
C LEU A 168 -5.51 -10.37 20.46
N GLN A 169 -5.15 -11.59 20.02
CA GLN A 169 -4.74 -12.69 20.91
C GLN A 169 -3.43 -12.39 21.65
N GLU A 170 -2.45 -11.82 20.96
CA GLU A 170 -1.14 -11.44 21.52
C GLU A 170 -1.20 -10.13 22.34
N ARG A 171 -2.35 -9.46 22.38
CA ARG A 171 -2.53 -8.13 23.03
C ARG A 171 -1.56 -7.07 22.51
N ARG A 172 -1.27 -7.08 21.21
CA ARG A 172 -0.37 -6.14 20.52
C ARG A 172 -1.17 -5.05 19.81
N TYR A 173 -1.85 -4.20 20.57
CA TYR A 173 -2.85 -3.29 20.02
C TYR A 173 -2.27 -2.16 19.16
N GLN A 174 -1.02 -1.77 19.37
CA GLN A 174 -0.30 -0.89 18.45
C GLN A 174 -0.15 -1.53 17.05
N LYS A 175 0.19 -2.82 17.00
CA LYS A 175 0.27 -3.56 15.73
C LYS A 175 -1.11 -3.76 15.10
N LEU A 176 -2.14 -3.94 15.92
CA LEU A 176 -3.52 -3.93 15.43
C LEU A 176 -3.88 -2.58 14.78
N PHE A 177 -3.53 -1.46 15.41
CA PHE A 177 -3.75 -0.12 14.86
C PHE A 177 -3.03 0.08 13.51
N GLU A 178 -1.77 -0.36 13.40
CA GLU A 178 -1.01 -0.33 12.14
C GLU A 178 -1.73 -1.12 11.05
N VAL A 179 -2.15 -2.36 11.33
CA VAL A 179 -2.84 -3.23 10.36
C VAL A 179 -4.16 -2.62 9.90
N LEU A 180 -4.99 -2.13 10.82
CA LEU A 180 -6.28 -1.51 10.48
C LEU A 180 -6.08 -0.25 9.62
N SER A 181 -5.09 0.58 9.97
CA SER A 181 -4.74 1.76 9.17
C SER A 181 -4.33 1.35 7.76
N HIS A 182 -3.46 0.35 7.62
CA HIS A 182 -3.03 -0.16 6.32
C HIS A 182 -4.17 -0.81 5.53
N ARG A 183 -5.05 -1.59 6.16
CA ARG A 183 -6.25 -2.15 5.52
C ARG A 183 -7.09 -1.05 4.90
N LEU A 184 -7.38 0.01 5.67
CA LEU A 184 -8.18 1.14 5.20
C LEU A 184 -7.54 1.80 3.96
N PHE A 185 -6.25 2.13 4.01
CA PHE A 185 -5.57 2.78 2.88
C PHE A 185 -5.44 1.87 1.66
N SER A 186 -5.12 0.59 1.87
CA SER A 186 -4.98 -0.37 0.78
C SER A 186 -6.31 -0.61 0.09
N LYS A 187 -7.42 -0.79 0.82
CA LYS A 187 -8.73 -1.00 0.19
C LYS A 187 -9.25 0.25 -0.52
N LEU A 188 -8.93 1.46 -0.03
CA LEU A 188 -9.25 2.72 -0.74
C LEU A 188 -8.65 2.79 -2.15
N LYS A 189 -7.59 2.03 -2.46
CA LYS A 189 -7.00 1.90 -3.80
C LYS A 189 -7.85 1.03 -4.75
N TYR A 190 -8.68 0.14 -4.22
CA TYR A 190 -9.36 -0.93 -4.97
C TYR A 190 -10.89 -0.86 -4.94
N ASP A 191 -11.47 0.30 -4.59
CA ASP A 191 -12.91 0.58 -4.49
C ASP A 191 -13.60 -0.21 -3.36
N VAL A 192 -13.87 0.49 -2.24
CA VAL A 192 -14.14 -0.12 -0.93
C VAL A 192 -15.62 -0.48 -0.76
N ASP A 193 -15.89 -1.61 -0.09
CA ASP A 193 -17.19 -1.86 0.53
C ASP A 193 -17.46 -0.84 1.65
N GLN A 194 -18.53 -0.06 1.50
CA GLN A 194 -18.96 0.98 2.43
C GLN A 194 -19.03 0.52 3.91
N ILE A 195 -19.39 -0.74 4.16
CA ILE A 195 -19.52 -1.29 5.52
C ILE A 195 -18.14 -1.51 6.16
N ASP A 196 -17.22 -2.13 5.42
CA ASP A 196 -15.86 -2.41 5.88
C ASP A 196 -15.06 -1.12 6.14
N PHE A 197 -15.28 -0.09 5.31
CA PHE A 197 -14.72 1.24 5.52
C PHE A 197 -15.12 1.82 6.88
N LEU A 198 -16.42 1.77 7.19
CA LEU A 198 -16.97 2.37 8.39
C LEU A 198 -16.48 1.64 9.64
N ASP A 199 -16.56 0.32 9.64
CA ASP A 199 -16.09 -0.53 10.74
C ASP A 199 -14.59 -0.28 11.02
N THR A 200 -13.75 -0.33 9.99
CA THR A 200 -12.32 -0.10 10.11
C THR A 200 -12.01 1.31 10.63
N CYS A 201 -12.70 2.35 10.12
CA CYS A 201 -12.51 3.73 10.59
C CYS A 201 -12.86 3.89 12.07
N LEU A 202 -13.99 3.32 12.52
CA LEU A 202 -14.42 3.42 13.91
C LEU A 202 -13.46 2.69 14.86
N LYS A 203 -12.94 1.51 14.47
CA LYS A 203 -11.92 0.78 15.24
C LYS A 203 -10.63 1.59 15.40
N ILE A 204 -10.19 2.28 14.35
CA ILE A 204 -9.05 3.21 14.41
C ILE A 204 -9.35 4.39 15.34
N ILE A 205 -10.57 4.95 15.26
CA ILE A 205 -11.01 6.07 16.12
C ILE A 205 -11.06 5.67 17.59
N PHE A 206 -11.35 4.40 17.91
CA PHE A 206 -11.27 3.85 19.25
C PHE A 206 -9.81 3.67 19.72
N LEU A 207 -8.97 2.99 18.92
CA LEU A 207 -7.61 2.62 19.32
C LEU A 207 -6.68 3.81 19.54
N ALA A 208 -6.84 4.89 18.78
CA ALA A 208 -5.96 6.06 18.89
C ALA A 208 -6.06 6.77 20.26
N PRO A 209 -7.23 7.25 20.72
CA PRO A 209 -7.38 7.85 22.05
C PRO A 209 -7.20 6.82 23.18
N ALA A 210 -7.39 5.52 22.93
CA ALA A 210 -7.10 4.46 23.90
C ALA A 210 -5.59 4.33 24.23
N GLY A 211 -4.71 5.03 23.49
CA GLY A 211 -3.27 5.00 23.73
C GLY A 211 -2.50 4.02 22.82
N GLN A 212 -3.17 3.43 21.82
CA GLN A 212 -2.62 2.35 20.99
C GLN A 212 -2.14 2.85 19.61
N SER A 213 -1.96 4.16 19.44
CA SER A 213 -1.46 4.73 18.18
C SER A 213 0.06 4.53 18.01
N SER A 214 0.53 4.70 16.77
CA SER A 214 1.88 4.32 16.28
C SER A 214 3.10 4.90 17.02
N ASN A 215 2.92 5.82 17.96
CA ASN A 215 4.03 6.58 18.55
C ASN A 215 4.52 6.04 19.90
N ILE A 216 3.91 4.97 20.42
CA ILE A 216 4.24 4.41 21.73
C ILE A 216 4.35 2.89 21.62
N ASP A 217 5.58 2.37 21.69
CA ASP A 217 5.84 0.93 21.61
C ASP A 217 5.42 0.22 22.90
N ASN A 218 4.40 -0.65 22.82
CA ASN A 218 4.04 -1.70 23.79
C ASN A 218 4.01 -1.29 25.28
N TYR A 219 3.78 -0.04 25.62
CA TYR A 219 3.63 0.34 27.02
C TYR A 219 2.32 -0.25 27.55
N GLN A 220 2.40 -0.89 28.72
CA GLN A 220 1.17 -1.18 29.47
C GLN A 220 0.53 0.16 29.86
N LEU A 221 -0.81 0.22 29.95
CA LEU A 221 -1.52 1.46 30.30
C LEU A 221 -0.96 2.10 31.57
N SER A 222 -0.57 1.29 32.55
CA SER A 222 0.07 1.71 33.80
C SER A 222 1.37 2.48 33.58
N GLU A 223 2.23 1.99 32.70
CA GLU A 223 3.49 2.65 32.35
C GLU A 223 3.22 3.92 31.54
N LEU A 224 2.27 3.88 30.60
CA LEU A 224 1.89 5.04 29.82
C LEU A 224 1.38 6.18 30.72
N LYS A 225 0.56 5.87 31.74
CA LYS A 225 0.11 6.83 32.76
C LYS A 225 1.27 7.46 33.55
N GLN A 226 2.32 6.71 33.85
CA GLN A 226 3.51 7.22 34.57
C GLN A 226 4.31 8.24 33.74
N HIS A 227 4.34 8.07 32.42
CA HIS A 227 5.08 8.94 31.50
C HIS A 227 4.29 10.18 31.05
N LEU A 228 3.01 10.30 31.42
CA LEU A 228 2.21 11.49 31.15
C LEU A 228 2.64 12.63 32.08
N GLU A 229 3.55 13.50 31.64
CA GLU A 229 4.01 14.66 32.43
C GLU A 229 3.04 15.84 32.36
N SER A 230 2.51 16.11 31.17
CA SER A 230 1.65 17.25 30.85
C SER A 230 0.40 16.86 30.04
N LEU A 231 -0.57 17.78 29.97
CA LEU A 231 -1.74 17.65 29.09
C LEU A 231 -1.33 17.55 27.60
N ASP A 232 -0.23 18.20 27.23
CA ASP A 232 0.29 18.17 25.87
C ASP A 232 0.83 16.76 25.52
N ASP A 233 1.47 16.07 26.46
CA ASP A 233 1.91 14.68 26.26
C ASP A 233 0.72 13.75 25.99
N LEU A 234 -0.37 13.94 26.74
CA LEU A 234 -1.60 13.18 26.53
C LEU A 234 -2.16 13.40 25.11
N LYS A 235 -2.20 14.65 24.64
CA LYS A 235 -2.79 15.01 23.34
C LYS A 235 -1.91 14.71 22.13
N SER A 236 -0.59 14.80 22.26
CA SER A 236 0.33 14.78 21.13
C SER A 236 1.16 13.49 21.01
N LYS A 237 1.28 12.71 22.10
CA LYS A 237 2.12 11.50 22.13
C LYS A 237 1.30 10.26 22.46
N SER A 238 0.47 10.35 23.49
CA SER A 238 -0.20 9.18 24.06
C SER A 238 -1.54 8.85 23.41
N ALA A 239 -2.49 9.77 23.49
CA ALA A 239 -3.85 9.56 23.05
C ALA A 239 -4.21 10.63 22.02
N ILE A 240 -3.60 10.57 20.84
CA ILE A 240 -3.84 11.56 19.80
C ILE A 240 -5.27 11.41 19.28
N PHE A 241 -6.06 12.48 19.31
CA PHE A 241 -7.41 12.44 18.76
C PHE A 241 -7.35 12.34 17.22
N PRO A 242 -7.90 11.28 16.61
CA PRO A 242 -7.72 10.97 15.18
C PRO A 242 -8.67 11.77 14.27
N MET A 243 -8.58 13.11 14.32
CA MET A 243 -9.50 13.99 13.57
C MET A 243 -9.45 13.77 12.05
N ASN A 244 -8.33 13.28 11.51
CA ASN A 244 -8.20 12.88 10.11
C ASN A 244 -9.15 11.72 9.75
N TYR A 245 -9.33 10.74 10.63
CA TYR A 245 -10.25 9.62 10.43
C TYR A 245 -11.70 10.05 10.67
N VAL A 246 -11.95 10.91 11.67
CA VAL A 246 -13.28 11.52 11.88
C VAL A 246 -13.72 12.31 10.64
N ASN A 247 -12.83 13.11 10.04
CA ASN A 247 -13.12 13.85 8.81
C ASN A 247 -13.44 12.93 7.61
N LYS A 248 -12.76 11.77 7.50
CA LYS A 248 -13.08 10.77 6.48
C LYS A 248 -14.49 10.20 6.69
N LEU A 249 -14.86 9.99 7.94
CA LEU A 249 -16.16 9.46 8.34
C LEU A 249 -17.30 10.46 8.08
N ILE A 250 -17.11 11.75 8.39
CA ILE A 250 -18.06 12.84 8.04
C ILE A 250 -18.29 12.92 6.53
N ARG A 251 -17.21 12.84 5.72
CA ARG A 251 -17.33 12.83 4.25
C ARG A 251 -18.09 11.62 3.74
N PHE A 252 -17.88 10.46 4.37
CA PHE A 252 -18.61 9.25 4.04
C PHE A 252 -20.10 9.40 4.35
N GLN A 253 -20.49 9.91 5.53
CA GLN A 253 -21.90 10.17 5.88
C GLN A 253 -22.61 11.05 4.86
N ALA A 254 -21.95 12.11 4.40
CA ALA A 254 -22.51 13.01 3.39
C ALA A 254 -22.81 12.31 2.06
N GLY A 255 -22.09 11.23 1.73
CA GLY A 255 -22.27 10.45 0.51
C GLY A 255 -23.18 9.22 0.64
N SER A 256 -23.29 8.63 1.85
CA SER A 256 -24.02 7.37 2.08
C SER A 256 -25.36 7.52 2.81
N GLY A 257 -25.62 8.67 3.43
CA GLY A 257 -26.85 8.91 4.21
C GLY A 257 -26.86 8.27 5.61
N VAL A 258 -25.71 7.77 6.08
CA VAL A 258 -25.56 7.23 7.44
C VAL A 258 -25.69 8.35 8.49
N SER A 259 -26.59 8.16 9.47
CA SER A 259 -26.83 9.14 10.54
C SER A 259 -25.83 9.04 11.68
N ASP A 260 -25.67 10.14 12.44
CA ASP A 260 -24.84 10.17 13.65
C ASP A 260 -25.25 9.10 14.67
N ASP A 261 -26.56 8.88 14.86
CA ASP A 261 -27.07 7.86 15.77
C ASP A 261 -26.65 6.44 15.34
N SER A 262 -26.65 6.16 14.03
CA SER A 262 -26.19 4.87 13.50
C SER A 262 -24.70 4.66 13.76
N LEU A 263 -23.89 5.71 13.63
CA LEU A 263 -22.46 5.65 13.91
C LEU A 263 -22.18 5.41 15.37
N LEU A 264 -22.86 6.13 16.26
CA LEU A 264 -22.69 6.00 17.70
C LEU A 264 -23.11 4.59 18.15
N LEU A 265 -24.19 4.03 17.57
CA LEU A 265 -24.60 2.66 17.84
C LEU A 265 -23.53 1.65 17.42
N GLN A 266 -22.96 1.79 16.23
CA GLN A 266 -21.88 0.90 15.77
C GLN A 266 -20.60 1.08 16.60
N PHE A 267 -20.30 2.31 17.03
CA PHE A 267 -19.18 2.58 17.91
C PHE A 267 -19.35 1.90 19.28
N HIS A 268 -20.56 1.83 19.82
CA HIS A 268 -20.84 1.03 21.02
C HIS A 268 -20.56 -0.46 20.81
N CYS A 269 -20.93 -1.04 19.66
CA CYS A 269 -20.59 -2.42 19.35
C CYS A 269 -19.06 -2.65 19.30
N ILE A 270 -18.30 -1.68 18.83
CA ILE A 270 -16.83 -1.73 18.84
C ILE A 270 -16.29 -1.66 20.27
N LEU A 271 -16.85 -0.81 21.14
CA LEU A 271 -16.46 -0.78 22.55
C LEU A 271 -16.68 -2.15 23.21
N ASP A 272 -17.80 -2.81 22.92
CA ASP A 272 -18.07 -4.17 23.41
C ASP A 272 -17.09 -5.23 22.83
N GLU A 273 -16.75 -5.13 21.53
CA GLU A 273 -15.77 -6.02 20.86
C GLU A 273 -14.36 -5.89 21.45
N TYR A 274 -13.98 -4.68 21.89
CA TYR A 274 -12.63 -4.35 22.37
C TYR A 274 -12.57 -4.08 23.88
N GLN A 275 -13.57 -4.49 24.67
CA GLN A 275 -13.64 -4.27 26.12
C GLN A 275 -12.40 -4.78 26.91
N GLN A 276 -11.65 -5.73 26.33
CA GLN A 276 -10.40 -6.24 26.89
C GLN A 276 -9.21 -5.27 26.77
N ILE A 277 -9.33 -4.21 25.99
CA ILE A 277 -8.27 -3.22 25.78
C ILE A 277 -8.37 -2.16 26.87
N ASP A 278 -7.34 -2.12 27.72
CA ASP A 278 -7.16 -1.05 28.69
C ASP A 278 -7.00 0.31 27.97
N SER A 279 -7.77 1.31 28.39
CA SER A 279 -7.83 2.63 27.75
C SER A 279 -7.56 3.77 28.75
N LEU A 280 -6.99 4.87 28.25
CA LEU A 280 -6.85 6.13 28.99
C LEU A 280 -8.20 6.81 29.26
N PHE A 281 -9.19 6.57 28.40
CA PHE A 281 -10.52 7.16 28.47
C PHE A 281 -11.54 6.05 28.75
N SER A 282 -12.53 6.36 29.58
CA SER A 282 -13.71 5.51 29.74
C SER A 282 -14.55 5.45 28.46
N ASP A 283 -15.37 4.41 28.31
CA ASP A 283 -16.30 4.26 27.18
C ASP A 283 -17.20 5.48 26.99
N VAL A 284 -17.66 6.07 28.09
CA VAL A 284 -18.49 7.30 28.07
C VAL A 284 -17.70 8.48 27.49
N GLU A 285 -16.44 8.63 27.88
CA GLU A 285 -15.55 9.67 27.35
C GLU A 285 -15.21 9.42 25.87
N LEU A 286 -14.97 8.18 25.46
CA LEU A 286 -14.70 7.81 24.07
C LEU A 286 -15.89 8.13 23.15
N VAL A 287 -17.12 7.80 23.58
CA VAL A 287 -18.35 8.16 22.86
C VAL A 287 -18.52 9.67 22.78
N ALA A 288 -18.26 10.37 23.89
CA ALA A 288 -18.34 11.83 23.93
C ALA A 288 -17.29 12.48 22.99
N LEU A 289 -16.09 11.92 22.90
CA LEU A 289 -15.04 12.36 21.98
C LEU A 289 -15.47 12.18 20.51
N LEU A 290 -16.01 11.02 20.14
CA LEU A 290 -16.51 10.80 18.78
C LEU A 290 -17.63 11.81 18.45
N LYS A 291 -18.61 11.97 19.34
CA LYS A 291 -19.72 12.92 19.15
C LYS A 291 -19.23 14.37 19.00
N ALA A 292 -18.27 14.78 19.82
CA ALA A 292 -17.67 16.11 19.73
C ALA A 292 -16.88 16.27 18.41
N GLY A 293 -16.17 15.22 17.97
CA GLY A 293 -15.46 15.17 16.69
C GLY A 293 -16.40 15.34 15.49
N LEU A 294 -17.51 14.60 15.45
CA LEU A 294 -18.51 14.68 14.37
C LEU A 294 -19.09 16.09 14.21
N THR A 295 -19.12 16.86 15.29
CA THR A 295 -19.67 18.23 15.33
C THR A 295 -18.61 19.33 15.32
N TYR A 296 -17.32 18.98 15.13
CA TYR A 296 -16.18 19.91 15.21
C TYR A 296 -16.11 20.70 16.54
N ASN A 297 -16.62 20.13 17.63
CA ASN A 297 -16.65 20.77 18.94
C ASN A 297 -15.31 20.58 19.68
N TYR A 298 -14.30 21.34 19.27
CA TYR A 298 -12.95 21.29 19.84
C TYR A 298 -12.90 21.67 21.33
N GLU A 299 -13.79 22.56 21.80
CA GLU A 299 -13.89 22.93 23.21
C GLU A 299 -14.32 21.72 24.07
N ALA A 300 -15.29 20.94 23.60
CA ALA A 300 -15.72 19.73 24.28
C ALA A 300 -14.61 18.67 24.30
N ILE A 301 -13.89 18.49 23.19
CA ILE A 301 -12.72 17.59 23.12
C ILE A 301 -11.69 18.02 24.17
N ASP A 302 -11.31 19.30 24.18
CA ASP A 302 -10.31 19.83 25.11
C ASP A 302 -10.70 19.62 26.57
N LYS A 303 -11.98 19.83 26.90
CA LYS A 303 -12.51 19.61 28.25
C LYS A 303 -12.46 18.14 28.66
N ILE A 304 -12.77 17.21 27.76
CA ILE A 304 -12.65 15.77 28.03
C ILE A 304 -11.20 15.41 28.35
N TYR A 305 -10.25 15.83 27.51
CA TYR A 305 -8.82 15.59 27.74
C TYR A 305 -8.31 16.19 29.06
N GLN A 306 -8.73 17.41 29.41
CA GLN A 306 -8.38 18.04 30.69
C GLN A 306 -8.84 17.20 31.88
N ASN A 307 -10.11 16.78 31.87
CA ASN A 307 -10.67 15.96 32.95
C ASN A 307 -9.94 14.61 33.07
N THR A 308 -9.72 13.92 31.95
CA THR A 308 -9.02 12.63 31.92
C THR A 308 -7.58 12.76 32.44
N PHE A 309 -6.86 13.82 32.06
CA PHE A 309 -5.51 14.09 32.55
C PHE A 309 -5.47 14.34 34.06
N GLU A 310 -6.36 15.19 34.57
CA GLU A 310 -6.45 15.48 36.00
C GLU A 310 -6.78 14.23 36.84
N ASN A 311 -7.68 13.38 36.35
CA ASN A 311 -8.04 12.13 37.00
C ASN A 311 -6.87 11.14 37.00
N THR A 312 -6.20 10.99 35.85
CA THR A 312 -5.00 10.14 35.73
C THR A 312 -3.89 10.58 36.71
N LYS A 313 -3.66 11.89 36.85
CA LYS A 313 -2.68 12.43 37.82
C LYS A 313 -3.07 12.19 39.27
N LYS A 314 -4.36 12.10 39.60
CA LYS A 314 -4.82 11.75 40.96
C LYS A 314 -4.60 10.26 41.26
N GLU A 315 -4.79 9.39 40.27
CA GLU A 315 -4.58 7.94 40.40
C GLU A 315 -3.10 7.55 40.59
N CYS A 316 -2.17 8.34 40.04
CA CYS A 316 -0.73 8.11 40.15
C CYS A 316 -0.06 8.73 41.41
N ARG A 317 -0.82 9.39 42.29
CA ARG A 317 -0.34 9.97 43.55
C ARG A 317 -0.65 9.07 44.73
#